data_AF-A0A2V8DZB5-F1
#
_entry.id   AF-A0A2V8DZB5-F1
#
_cell.length_a   1.000
_cell.length_b   1.000
_cell.length_c   1.000
_cell.angle_alpha   90.00
_cell.angle_beta   90.00
_cell.angle_gamma   90.00
#
_symmetry.space_group_name_H-M   'P 1'
#
loop_
_entity.id
_entity.type
_entity.pdbx_description
1 polymer ?
#
loop_
_entity_poly.entity_id
_entity_poly.type
_entity_poly.pdbx_seq_one_letter_code
_entity_poly.pdbx_strand_id
1 'polypeptide(L)'
;GLYDLAVQGFEAYIRSFPKSDMADDAQVQIGHSYFNDGKYDKAVEAYDMTIRNYPNGNAVPEAYFKKGLALQSLGQRDPAREALEYVVKTYPDSSAALLAKQALSRP
;
A
#
# COMPACT_ATOMS: atom_id res chain seq x y z
N GLY A 1 -18.15 -0.65 -10.08
CA GLY A 1 -17.52 -1.87 -10.62
C GLY A 1 -17.22 -2.84 -9.49
N LEU A 2 -16.58 -3.98 -9.78
CA LEU A 2 -16.20 -4.98 -8.77
C LEU A 2 -15.27 -4.39 -7.69
N TYR A 3 -14.37 -3.50 -8.08
CA TYR A 3 -13.44 -2.82 -7.16
C TYR A 3 -14.15 -1.87 -6.19
N ASP A 4 -15.16 -1.11 -6.66
CA ASP A 4 -15.92 -0.20 -5.77
C ASP A 4 -16.72 -0.98 -4.71
N LEU A 5 -17.20 -2.18 -5.04
CA LEU A 5 -17.87 -3.06 -4.08
C LEU A 5 -16.89 -3.64 -3.06
N ALA A 6 -15.69 -4.05 -3.51
CA ALA A 6 -14.64 -4.53 -2.62
C ALA A 6 -14.22 -3.45 -1.62
N VAL A 7 -14.00 -2.21 -2.09
CA VAL A 7 -13.68 -1.06 -1.24
C VAL A 7 -14.75 -0.85 -0.18
N GLN A 8 -16.03 -0.80 -0.56
CA GLN A 8 -17.13 -0.61 0.40
C GLN A 8 -17.20 -1.71 1.47
N GLY A 9 -16.93 -2.96 1.08
CA GLY A 9 -16.88 -4.10 1.99
C GLY A 9 -15.75 -3.96 3.03
N PHE A 10 -14.53 -3.64 2.57
CA PHE A 10 -13.39 -3.44 3.46
C PHE A 10 -13.55 -2.21 4.35
N GLU A 11 -14.11 -1.11 3.84
CA GLU A 11 -14.43 0.06 4.66
C GLU A 11 -15.45 -0.26 5.75
N ALA A 12 -16.49 -1.05 5.43
CA ALA A 12 -17.47 -1.49 6.42
C ALA A 12 -16.84 -2.39 7.51
N TYR A 13 -15.93 -3.27 7.10
CA TYR A 13 -15.14 -4.09 8.02
C TYR A 13 -14.30 -3.22 8.97
N ILE A 14 -13.52 -2.28 8.44
CA ILE A 14 -12.66 -1.40 9.24
C ILE A 14 -13.47 -0.51 10.19
N ARG A 15 -14.63 0.01 9.75
CA ARG A 15 -15.54 0.76 10.63
C ARG A 15 -16.03 -0.07 11.81
N SER A 16 -16.27 -1.37 11.59
CA SER A 16 -16.81 -2.28 12.61
C SER A 16 -15.71 -2.85 13.52
N PHE A 17 -14.50 -3.05 12.97
CA PHE A 17 -13.39 -3.73 13.63
C PHE A 17 -12.06 -2.95 13.49
N PRO A 18 -11.99 -1.68 13.88
CA PRO A 18 -10.85 -0.81 13.57
C PRO A 18 -9.54 -1.20 14.27
N LYS A 19 -9.61 -2.04 15.31
CA LYS A 19 -8.44 -2.52 16.09
C LYS A 19 -8.17 -4.01 15.89
N SER A 20 -8.85 -4.66 14.95
CA SER A 20 -8.58 -6.05 14.62
C SER A 20 -7.19 -6.18 14.01
N ASP A 21 -6.53 -7.31 14.26
CA ASP A 21 -5.26 -7.68 13.62
C ASP A 21 -5.38 -7.80 12.08
N MET A 22 -6.60 -7.81 11.52
CA MET A 22 -6.86 -7.82 10.07
C MET A 22 -7.24 -6.43 9.53
N ALA A 23 -7.29 -5.40 10.38
CA ALA A 23 -7.73 -4.07 9.96
C ALA A 23 -6.71 -3.40 9.02
N ASP A 24 -5.42 -3.65 9.23
CA ASP A 24 -4.34 -3.21 8.34
C ASP A 24 -4.38 -3.95 6.99
N ASP A 25 -4.58 -5.27 7.01
CA ASP A 25 -4.78 -6.08 5.82
C ASP A 25 -5.97 -5.56 4.99
N ALA A 26 -7.12 -5.35 5.63
CA ALA A 26 -8.31 -4.80 4.97
C ALA A 26 -8.03 -3.43 4.35
N GLN A 27 -7.29 -2.56 5.03
CA GLN A 27 -6.93 -1.24 4.52
C GLN A 27 -5.99 -1.34 3.30
N VAL A 28 -5.03 -2.27 3.30
CA VAL A 28 -4.19 -2.53 2.13
C VAL A 28 -5.00 -3.07 0.95
N GLN A 29 -6.00 -3.91 1.18
CA GLN A 29 -6.87 -4.41 0.11
C GLN A 29 -7.71 -3.30 -0.56
N ILE A 30 -8.05 -2.23 0.17
CA ILE A 30 -8.64 -1.03 -0.44
C ILE A 30 -7.64 -0.41 -1.43
N GLY A 31 -6.38 -0.26 -1.05
CA GLY A 31 -5.33 0.24 -1.93
C GLY A 31 -5.12 -0.64 -3.16
N HIS A 32 -5.12 -1.97 -3.00
CA HIS A 32 -5.06 -2.91 -4.11
C HIS A 32 -6.25 -2.77 -5.06
N SER A 33 -7.45 -2.59 -4.51
CA SER A 33 -8.66 -2.42 -5.31
C SER A 33 -8.57 -1.18 -6.20
N TYR A 34 -8.12 -0.05 -5.66
CA TYR A 34 -7.91 1.17 -6.45
C TYR A 34 -6.76 1.04 -7.46
N PHE A 35 -5.66 0.39 -7.08
CA PHE A 35 -4.53 0.16 -7.98
C PHE A 35 -4.94 -0.68 -9.18
N ASN A 36 -5.69 -1.76 -8.95
CA ASN A 36 -6.16 -2.66 -10.00
C ASN A 36 -7.22 -2.01 -10.89
N ASP A 37 -7.96 -1.03 -10.38
CA ASP A 37 -8.91 -0.21 -11.14
C ASP A 37 -8.23 0.98 -11.88
N GLY A 38 -6.89 1.06 -11.84
CA GLY A 38 -6.12 2.14 -12.47
C GLY A 38 -6.22 3.51 -11.78
N LYS A 39 -6.89 3.58 -10.62
CA LYS A 39 -7.05 4.79 -9.80
C LYS A 39 -5.86 4.94 -8.86
N TYR A 40 -4.68 5.19 -9.44
CA TYR A 40 -3.42 5.17 -8.71
C TYR A 40 -3.32 6.27 -7.63
N ASP A 41 -3.95 7.41 -7.85
CA ASP A 41 -4.10 8.50 -6.87
C ASP A 41 -4.78 8.00 -5.59
N LYS A 42 -5.94 7.36 -5.74
CA LYS A 42 -6.69 6.77 -4.62
C LYS A 42 -5.96 5.59 -3.99
N ALA A 43 -5.22 4.83 -4.78
CA ALA A 43 -4.40 3.75 -4.26
C ALA A 43 -3.33 4.30 -3.30
N VAL A 44 -2.63 5.37 -3.68
CA VAL A 44 -1.65 6.05 -2.81
C VAL A 44 -2.29 6.49 -1.51
N GLU A 45 -3.46 7.16 -1.57
CA GLU A 45 -4.19 7.58 -0.37
C GLU A 45 -4.53 6.41 0.56
N ALA A 46 -5.02 5.31 0.00
CA ALA A 46 -5.38 4.13 0.77
C ALA A 46 -4.17 3.43 1.42
N TYR A 47 -3.02 3.34 0.73
CA TYR A 47 -1.79 2.83 1.33
C TYR A 47 -1.25 3.78 2.41
N ASP A 48 -1.36 5.09 2.22
CA ASP A 48 -1.02 6.08 3.24
C ASP A 48 -1.88 5.93 4.49
N MET A 49 -3.16 5.60 4.33
CA MET A 49 -4.04 5.28 5.45
C MET A 49 -3.58 4.01 6.17
N THR A 50 -3.13 2.95 5.47
CA THR A 50 -2.53 1.78 6.14
C THR A 50 -1.35 2.21 7.01
N ILE A 51 -0.41 2.96 6.43
CA ILE A 51 0.82 3.39 7.08
C ILE A 51 0.53 4.25 8.31
N ARG A 52 -0.43 5.19 8.21
CA ARG A 52 -0.75 6.13 9.29
C ARG A 52 -1.59 5.52 10.39
N ASN A 53 -2.59 4.71 10.04
CA ASN A 53 -3.55 4.18 11.01
C ASN A 53 -3.06 2.90 11.68
N TYR A 54 -2.18 2.15 10.99
CA TYR A 54 -1.65 0.88 11.46
C TYR A 54 -0.11 0.85 11.40
N PRO A 55 0.61 1.78 12.05
CA PRO A 55 2.06 1.94 11.88
C PRO A 55 2.88 0.72 12.32
N ASN A 56 2.31 -0.15 13.15
CA ASN A 56 2.92 -1.41 13.61
C ASN A 56 2.29 -2.64 12.95
N GLY A 57 1.44 -2.44 11.93
CA GLY A 57 0.77 -3.51 11.22
C GLY A 57 1.72 -4.31 10.33
N ASN A 58 1.41 -5.60 10.14
CA ASN A 58 2.20 -6.48 9.28
C ASN A 58 2.09 -6.08 7.80
N ALA A 59 1.02 -5.37 7.45
CA ALA A 59 0.78 -4.91 6.09
C ALA A 59 1.55 -3.63 5.70
N VAL A 60 2.22 -2.97 6.67
CA VAL A 60 2.93 -1.69 6.44
C VAL A 60 4.06 -1.79 5.40
N PRO A 61 4.94 -2.81 5.43
CA PRO A 61 6.00 -2.93 4.43
C PRO A 61 5.42 -3.10 3.01
N GLU A 62 4.35 -3.87 2.86
CA GLU A 62 3.63 -4.01 1.60
C GLU A 62 3.00 -2.68 1.16
N ALA A 63 2.34 -1.96 2.07
CA ALA A 63 1.71 -0.68 1.77
C ALA A 63 2.72 0.34 1.21
N TYR A 64 3.90 0.47 1.81
CA TYR A 64 4.95 1.35 1.27
C TYR A 64 5.45 0.90 -0.11
N PHE A 65 5.66 -0.40 -0.31
CA PHE A 65 6.09 -0.92 -1.62
C PHE A 65 5.04 -0.63 -2.70
N LYS A 66 3.77 -0.93 -2.43
CA LYS A 66 2.66 -0.73 -3.36
C LYS A 66 2.38 0.75 -3.59
N LYS A 67 2.52 1.60 -2.57
CA LYS A 67 2.54 3.07 -2.71
C LYS A 67 3.61 3.50 -3.71
N GLY A 68 4.83 2.98 -3.58
CA GLY A 68 5.91 3.23 -4.53
C GLY A 68 5.51 2.90 -5.98
N LEU A 69 4.92 1.73 -6.21
CA LEU A 69 4.46 1.33 -7.55
C LEU A 69 3.31 2.20 -8.08
N ALA A 70 2.38 2.61 -7.22
CA ALA A 70 1.30 3.53 -7.58
C ALA A 70 1.86 4.91 -7.98
N LEU A 71 2.82 5.42 -7.22
CA LEU A 71 3.53 6.68 -7.53
C LEU A 71 4.31 6.59 -8.84
N GLN A 72 4.95 5.45 -9.15
CA GLN A 72 5.58 5.23 -10.47
C GLN A 72 4.56 5.30 -11.60
N SER A 73 3.39 4.70 -11.40
CA SER A 73 2.29 4.69 -12.38
C SER A 73 1.72 6.10 -12.60
N LEU A 74 1.81 6.98 -11.60
CA LEU A 74 1.50 8.41 -11.70
C LEU A 74 2.64 9.26 -12.28
N GLY A 75 3.79 8.67 -12.61
CA GLY A 75 4.99 9.39 -13.06
C GLY A 75 5.73 10.15 -11.96
N GLN A 76 5.34 9.98 -10.69
CA GLN A 76 5.96 10.62 -9.52
C GLN A 76 7.21 9.84 -9.10
N ARG A 77 8.29 9.98 -9.88
CA ARG A 77 9.51 9.18 -9.75
C ARG A 77 10.23 9.37 -8.41
N ASP A 78 10.40 10.60 -7.94
CA ASP A 78 11.13 10.86 -6.69
C ASP A 78 10.35 10.35 -5.47
N PRO A 79 9.05 10.65 -5.30
CA PRO A 79 8.25 10.08 -4.22
C PRO A 79 8.18 8.54 -4.27
N ALA A 80 8.10 7.96 -5.48
CA ALA A 80 8.12 6.52 -5.64
C ALA A 80 9.43 5.91 -5.13
N ARG A 81 10.57 6.50 -5.52
CA ARG A 81 11.89 6.05 -5.08
C ARG A 81 12.01 6.13 -3.56
N GLU A 82 11.61 7.25 -2.97
CA GLU A 82 11.64 7.45 -1.52
C GLU A 82 10.84 6.37 -0.79
N ALA A 83 9.62 6.07 -1.25
CA ALA A 83 8.79 5.02 -0.66
C ALA A 83 9.45 3.63 -0.75
N LEU A 84 10.04 3.28 -1.90
CA LEU A 84 10.72 2.00 -2.09
C LEU A 84 12.00 1.90 -1.24
N GLU A 85 12.82 2.95 -1.21
CA GLU A 85 14.03 3.02 -0.39
C GLU A 85 13.70 2.90 1.10
N TYR A 86 12.60 3.51 1.54
CA TYR A 86 12.12 3.39 2.91
C TYR A 86 11.85 1.94 3.30
N VAL A 87 11.19 1.14 2.44
CA VAL A 87 10.95 -0.28 2.73
C VAL A 87 12.26 -1.05 2.84
N VAL A 88 13.19 -0.81 1.92
CA VAL A 88 14.50 -1.47 1.91
C VAL A 88 15.30 -1.18 3.17
N LYS A 89 15.24 0.06 3.65
CA LYS A 89 15.98 0.51 4.84
C LYS A 89 15.33 0.04 6.15
N THR A 90 14.01 0.15 6.24
CA THR A 90 13.26 -0.04 7.50
C THR A 90 12.80 -1.47 7.70
N TYR A 91 12.54 -2.21 6.62
CA TYR A 91 12.03 -3.60 6.66
C TYR A 91 12.90 -4.54 5.81
N PRO A 92 14.23 -4.60 6.01
CA PRO A 92 15.17 -5.25 5.09
C PRO A 92 14.91 -6.74 4.86
N ASP A 93 14.30 -7.42 5.83
CA ASP A 93 14.00 -8.86 5.79
C ASP A 93 12.59 -9.18 5.26
N SER A 94 11.79 -8.15 4.94
CA SER A 94 10.45 -8.34 4.39
C SER A 94 10.48 -8.72 2.91
N SER A 95 9.49 -9.49 2.45
CA SER A 95 9.29 -9.75 1.03
C SER A 95 9.12 -8.45 0.23
N ALA A 96 8.49 -7.43 0.83
CA ALA A 96 8.32 -6.11 0.23
C ALA A 96 9.67 -5.42 -0.02
N ALA A 97 10.65 -5.54 0.88
CA ALA A 97 11.99 -4.99 0.65
C ALA A 97 12.73 -5.69 -0.49
N LEU A 98 12.59 -7.00 -0.63
CA LEU A 98 13.16 -7.73 -1.76
C LEU A 98 12.59 -7.23 -3.09
N LEU A 99 11.26 -7.07 -3.17
CA LEU A 99 10.59 -6.54 -4.35
C LEU A 99 10.95 -5.07 -4.61
N ALA A 100 11.09 -4.26 -3.56
CA ALA A 100 11.50 -2.87 -3.66
C ALA A 100 12.93 -2.72 -4.21
N LYS A 101 13.88 -3.54 -3.76
CA LYS A 101 15.25 -3.59 -4.33
C LYS A 101 15.21 -3.88 -5.83
N GLN A 102 14.40 -4.86 -6.24
CA GLN A 102 14.23 -5.21 -7.64
C GLN A 102 13.64 -4.04 -8.45
N ALA A 103 12.61 -3.38 -7.92
CA ALA A 103 11.98 -2.23 -8.57
C ALA A 103 12.95 -1.04 -8.72
N LEU A 104 13.80 -0.78 -7.72
CA LEU A 104 14.81 0.30 -7.76
C LEU A 104 15.96 0.01 -8.71
N SER A 105 16.26 -1.26 -8.98
CA SER A 105 17.37 -1.68 -9.85
C SER A 105 17.01 -1.62 -11.34
N ARG A 106 15.75 -1.34 -11.68
CA ARG A 106 15.31 -1.23 -13.08
C ARG A 106 15.71 0.15 -13.63
N PRO A 107 16.39 0.21 -14.79
CA PRO A 107 16.85 1.45 -15.41
C PRO A 107 15.70 2.32 -15.93
#